data_AF-A0A820XLW0-F1
#
_entry.id   AF-A0A820XLW0-F1
#
_cell.length_a   1.000
_cell.length_b   1.000
_cell.length_c   1.000
_cell.angle_alpha   90.00
_cell.angle_beta   90.00
_cell.angle_gamma   90.00
#
_symmetry.space_group_name_H-M   'P 1'
#
loop_
_entity.id
_entity.type
_entity.pdbx_description
1 polymer ?
#
loop_
_entity_poly.entity_id
_entity_poly.type
_entity_poly.pdbx_seq_one_letter_code
_entity_poly.pdbx_strand_id
1 'polypeptide(L)'
;IADDDEIDLVVDSIQNLCATVKRIEHIGINSIFVYLKFSSKEAAAQGFHLLNNWKYHGREIIAKYLRLERYHAHFPEARESSSTNN
;
A
#
# COMPACT_ATOMS: atom_id res chain seq x y z
N ILE A 1 16.62 0.71 13.82
CA ILE A 1 15.63 1.80 13.93
C ILE A 1 15.57 2.36 12.52
N ALA A 2 14.55 1.98 11.75
CA ALA A 2 14.28 2.69 10.51
C ALA A 2 13.58 3.97 10.96
N ASP A 3 14.23 5.11 10.77
CA ASP A 3 13.65 6.41 11.07
C ASP A 3 12.30 6.53 10.36
N ASP A 4 11.27 6.95 11.08
CA ASP A 4 9.90 7.15 10.62
C ASP A 4 9.83 7.96 9.29
N ASP A 5 10.79 8.87 9.12
CA ASP A 5 11.02 9.69 7.92
C ASP A 5 11.27 8.88 6.63
N GLU A 6 12.01 7.77 6.69
CA GLU A 6 12.29 6.94 5.50
C GLU A 6 11.02 6.26 4.99
N ILE A 7 10.10 5.93 5.90
CA ILE A 7 8.86 5.23 5.57
C ILE A 7 7.89 6.18 4.87
N ASP A 8 7.78 7.43 5.33
CA ASP A 8 6.94 8.44 4.70
C ASP A 8 7.38 8.73 3.26
N LEU A 9 8.70 8.85 3.04
CA LEU A 9 9.29 9.03 1.71
C LEU A 9 9.03 7.83 0.77
N VAL A 10 9.12 6.60 1.29
CA VAL A 10 8.76 5.39 0.54
C VAL A 10 7.29 5.42 0.16
N VAL A 11 6.41 5.84 1.08
CA VAL A 11 4.97 5.90 0.84
C VAL A 11 4.61 6.96 -0.20
N ASP A 12 5.19 8.15 -0.13
CA ASP A 12 5.02 9.19 -1.16
C ASP A 12 5.49 8.67 -2.53
N SER A 13 6.66 8.03 -2.58
CA SER A 13 7.19 7.43 -3.79
C SER A 13 6.27 6.34 -4.35
N ILE A 14 5.70 5.48 -3.50
CA ILE A 14 4.72 4.46 -3.88
C ILE A 14 3.43 5.11 -4.38
N GLN A 15 2.95 6.15 -3.70
CA GLN A 15 1.74 6.86 -4.08
C GLN A 15 1.91 7.53 -5.44
N ASN A 16 3.07 8.12 -5.72
CA ASN A 16 3.41 8.70 -7.00
C ASN A 16 3.58 7.63 -8.10
N LEU A 17 4.24 6.51 -7.80
CA LEU A 17 4.37 5.37 -8.72
C LEU A 17 2.99 4.81 -9.10
N CYS A 18 2.13 4.61 -8.10
CA CYS A 18 0.76 4.15 -8.27
C CYS A 18 -0.23 5.25 -8.66
N ALA A 19 0.20 6.52 -8.79
CA ALA A 19 -0.65 7.60 -9.30
C ALA A 19 -1.05 7.35 -10.76
N THR A 20 -0.28 6.55 -11.49
CA THR A 20 -0.66 6.04 -12.81
C THR A 20 -1.83 5.04 -12.77
N VAL A 21 -1.98 4.33 -11.64
CA VAL A 21 -3.01 3.29 -11.42
C VAL A 21 -4.30 3.90 -10.82
N LYS A 22 -4.27 5.13 -10.29
CA LYS A 22 -5.39 5.96 -9.78
C LYS A 22 -6.54 5.19 -9.07
N ARG A 23 -6.25 4.20 -8.22
CA ARG A 23 -7.28 3.41 -7.50
C ARG A 23 -6.85 2.87 -6.13
N ILE A 24 -5.94 3.57 -5.44
CA ILE A 24 -5.63 3.21 -4.05
C ILE A 24 -6.75 3.78 -3.17
N GLU A 25 -7.45 2.92 -2.44
CA GLU A 25 -8.48 3.33 -1.48
C GLU A 25 -7.91 3.63 -0.10
N HIS A 26 -6.90 2.88 0.30
CA HIS A 26 -6.33 3.01 1.64
C HIS A 26 -4.86 2.63 1.64
N ILE A 27 -4.07 3.38 2.40
CA ILE A 27 -2.66 3.10 2.67
C ILE A 27 -2.51 3.03 4.18
N GLY A 28 -2.14 1.86 4.68
CA GLY A 28 -1.80 1.65 6.09
C GLY A 28 -0.30 1.46 6.22
N ILE A 29 0.30 1.99 7.27
CA ILE A 29 1.72 1.82 7.56
C ILE A 29 1.82 1.16 8.93
N ASN A 30 2.61 0.09 9.04
CA ASN A 30 2.87 -0.55 10.33
C ASN A 30 4.36 -0.86 10.46
N SER A 31 5.08 0.01 11.19
CA SER A 31 6.48 -0.09 11.61
C SER A 31 7.52 -0.26 10.49
N ILE A 32 7.41 -1.28 9.64
CA ILE A 32 8.28 -1.53 8.48
C ILE A 32 7.49 -2.04 7.25
N PHE A 33 6.18 -2.23 7.38
CA PHE A 33 5.32 -2.76 6.32
C PHE A 33 4.33 -1.71 5.85
N VAL A 34 4.26 -1.51 4.53
CA VAL A 34 3.27 -0.65 3.88
C VAL A 34 2.17 -1.52 3.29
N TYR A 35 0.94 -1.18 3.60
CA TYR A 35 -0.27 -1.93 3.31
C TYR A 35 -1.18 -1.14 2.38
N LEU A 36 -1.20 -1.54 1.11
CA LEU A 36 -1.99 -0.87 0.08
C LEU A 36 -3.31 -1.62 -0.14
N LYS A 37 -4.42 -0.90 -0.06
CA LYS A 37 -5.75 -1.36 -0.46
C LYS A 37 -6.11 -0.71 -1.78
N PHE A 38 -6.40 -1.52 -2.78
CA PHE A 38 -6.87 -1.05 -4.08
C PHE A 38 -8.37 -1.28 -4.23
N SER A 39 -9.05 -0.41 -4.99
CA SER A 39 -10.50 -0.50 -5.24
C SER A 39 -10.87 -1.66 -6.17
N SER A 40 -9.90 -2.21 -6.92
CA SER A 40 -10.14 -3.32 -7.86
C SER A 40 -8.94 -4.27 -7.92
N LYS A 41 -9.20 -5.55 -8.22
CA LYS A 41 -8.16 -6.58 -8.37
C LYS A 41 -7.18 -6.27 -9.52
N GLU A 42 -7.67 -5.69 -10.61
CA GLU A 42 -6.84 -5.29 -11.75
C GLU A 42 -5.83 -4.20 -11.36
N ALA A 43 -6.28 -3.19 -10.59
CA ALA A 43 -5.41 -2.15 -10.05
C ALA A 43 -4.38 -2.72 -9.07
N ALA A 44 -4.80 -3.67 -8.22
CA ALA A 44 -3.88 -4.37 -7.33
C ALA A 44 -2.79 -5.13 -8.09
N ALA A 45 -3.14 -5.79 -9.20
CA ALA A 45 -2.17 -6.50 -10.04
C ALA A 45 -1.18 -5.55 -10.73
N GLN A 46 -1.66 -4.42 -11.26
CA GLN A 46 -0.80 -3.39 -11.85
C GLN A 46 0.14 -2.77 -10.81
N GLY A 47 -0.39 -2.36 -9.65
CA GLY A 47 0.41 -1.84 -8.55
C GLY A 47 1.43 -2.86 -8.04
N PHE A 48 1.03 -4.14 -7.91
CA PHE A 48 1.94 -5.22 -7.53
C PHE A 48 3.10 -5.38 -8.51
N HIS A 49 2.84 -5.34 -9.81
CA HIS A 49 3.90 -5.48 -10.82
C HIS A 49 4.89 -4.32 -10.76
N LEU A 50 4.39 -3.09 -10.62
CA LEU A 50 5.22 -1.88 -10.46
C LEU A 50 6.09 -1.96 -9.21
N LEU A 51 5.49 -2.29 -8.06
CA LEU A 51 6.19 -2.35 -6.77
C LEU A 51 7.21 -3.48 -6.72
N ASN A 52 6.87 -4.65 -7.26
CA ASN A 52 7.76 -5.81 -7.29
C ASN A 52 8.95 -5.60 -8.24
N ASN A 53 8.86 -4.68 -9.20
CA ASN A 53 9.97 -4.30 -10.07
C ASN A 53 10.73 -3.08 -9.54
N TRP A 54 10.24 -2.42 -8.49
CA TRP A 54 10.82 -1.20 -7.97
C TRP A 54 11.92 -1.47 -6.94
N LYS A 55 12.99 -0.68 -7.03
CA LYS A 55 14.11 -0.70 -6.08
C LYS A 55 14.18 0.65 -5.40
N TYR A 56 14.14 0.65 -4.07
CA TYR A 56 14.27 1.86 -3.27
C TYR A 56 15.60 1.83 -2.53
N HIS A 57 16.46 2.84 -2.75
CA HIS A 57 17.78 2.95 -2.10
C HIS A 57 18.64 1.66 -2.20
N GLY A 58 18.56 0.96 -3.34
CA GLY A 58 19.29 -0.30 -3.57
C GLY A 58 18.70 -1.52 -2.84
N ARG A 59 17.57 -1.37 -2.13
CA ARG A 59 16.80 -2.45 -1.53
C ARG A 59 15.64 -2.83 -2.45
N GLU A 60 15.45 -4.12 -2.68
CA GLU A 60 14.32 -4.64 -3.44
C GLU A 60 13.07 -4.64 -2.57
N ILE A 61 12.02 -3.96 -3.03
CA ILE A 61 10.74 -3.92 -2.35
C ILE A 61 9.98 -5.21 -2.71
N ILE A 62 9.62 -6.00 -1.70
CA ILE A 62 8.85 -7.23 -1.89
C ILE A 62 7.38 -6.93 -1.64
N ALA A 63 6.60 -6.81 -2.71
CA ALA A 63 5.15 -6.77 -2.61
C ALA A 63 4.61 -8.19 -2.37
N LYS A 64 3.60 -8.35 -1.53
CA LYS A 64 2.86 -9.61 -1.34
C LYS A 64 1.36 -9.35 -1.28
N TYR A 65 0.58 -10.24 -1.88
CA TYR A 65 -0.86 -10.23 -1.71
C TYR A 65 -1.21 -10.67 -0.28
N LEU A 66 -1.93 -9.81 0.43
CA LEU A 66 -2.49 -10.14 1.74
C LEU A 66 -3.98 -10.42 1.59
N ARG A 67 -4.50 -11.38 2.37
CA ARG A 67 -5.95 -11.55 2.51
C ARG A 67 -6.53 -10.36 3.26
N LEU A 68 -7.66 -9.84 2.77
CA LEU A 68 -8.43 -8.76 3.41
C LEU A 68 -8.74 -9.05 4.89
N GLU A 69 -9.00 -10.30 5.26
CA GLU A 69 -9.28 -10.70 6.64
C GLU A 69 -8.14 -10.36 7.61
N ARG A 70 -6.88 -10.56 7.18
CA ARG A 70 -5.70 -10.15 7.96
C ARG A 70 -5.47 -8.65 7.91
N TYR A 71 -5.76 -8.01 6.77
CA TYR A 71 -5.68 -6.56 6.65
C TYR A 71 -6.59 -5.87 7.68
N HIS A 72 -7.86 -6.29 7.75
CA HIS A 72 -8.85 -5.74 8.68
C HIS A 72 -8.56 -6.06 10.15
N ALA A 73 -7.77 -7.10 10.43
CA ALA A 73 -7.33 -7.41 11.80
C ALA A 73 -6.23 -6.44 12.28
N HIS A 74 -5.40 -5.91 11.37
CA HIS A 74 -4.37 -4.92 11.69
C HIS A 74 -4.89 -3.48 11.59
N PHE A 75 -5.73 -3.19 10.59
CA PHE A 75 -6.31 -1.88 10.33
C PHE A 75 -7.84 -1.98 10.33
N PRO A 76 -8.47 -1.88 11.52
CA PRO A 76 -9.93 -1.86 11.61
C PRO A 76 -10.51 -0.62 10.91
N GLU A 77 -9.78 0.49 10.84
CA GLU A 77 -10.16 1.72 10.11
C GLU A 77 -10.40 1.50 8.61
N ALA A 78 -9.61 0.65 7.96
CA ALA A 78 -9.77 0.34 6.53
C ALA A 78 -11.00 -0.52 6.21
N ARG A 79 -11.62 -1.07 7.27
CA ARG A 79 -12.87 -1.83 7.22
C ARG A 79 -14.07 -0.89 7.02
N GLU A 80 -14.01 0.31 7.60
CA GLU A 80 -15.04 1.34 7.47
C GLU A 80 -14.87 2.21 6.21
N SER A 81 -13.69 2.21 5.60
CA SER A 81 -13.44 2.96 4.36
C SER A 81 -14.30 2.51 3.15
N SER A 82 -15.09 1.43 3.28
CA SER A 82 -16.09 1.02 2.28
C SER A 82 -17.48 1.62 2.51
N SER A 83 -17.69 2.43 3.55
CA SER A 83 -18.99 2.98 3.90
C SER A 83 -18.86 4.26 4.73
N THR A 84 -18.95 5.43 4.09
CA THR A 84 -19.87 6.52 4.48
C THR A 84 -19.83 7.60 3.40
N ASN A 85 -20.72 7.43 2.42
CA ASN A 85 -21.34 8.54 1.71
C ASN A 85 -22.63 8.87 2.47
N ASN A 86 -22.61 9.94 3.28
CA ASN A 86 -23.68 10.86 3.69
C ASN A 86 -23.46 11.38 5.11
#